data_AF-A0A542AIP0-F1
#
_entry.id   AF-A0A542AIP0-F1
#
_cell.length_a   1.000
_cell.length_b   1.000
_cell.length_c   1.000
_cell.angle_alpha   90.00
_cell.angle_beta   90.00
_cell.angle_gamma   90.00
#
_symmetry.space_group_name_H-M   'P 1'
#
loop_
_entity.id
_entity.type
_entity.pdbx_description
1 polymer ?
#
loop_
_entity_poly.entity_id
_entity_poly.type
_entity_poly.pdbx_seq_one_letter_code
_entity_poly.pdbx_strand_id
1 'polypeptide(L)'
;MKKYRICVYAICKNEEKFVDRWMDSMGEADVVVVTDTGSTDGTVEKLRERGAVVYTEEVKPWRFDVARNLSLDHVPEDADVCVCTDLDEVFTKGWRDCVEKAWQPDTSMGKYLYNWSLKEDGTPDVQFSYFKIHDRHSYKWAYPVHECLKYVGTGPEKIIYITGMELNHYPDAGKSRGSYLPLLELAAKETPQDDRVAYYLGREYMYKGMWKECIAELKRHLALPSSIWKEERCASMRWIAKSYFGLSDLTEAFGWYCRAIAEVPYMREPYVECAQMAYRTSNWPMAYYMATEALKIKQKSMVYVNMGYAWDYTPDDLCAIACYRLGMYGESLAHAEAALAFSPKDERLKNNLRLIELKANH
;
A
#
# COMPACT_ATOMS: atom_id res chain seq x y z
N MET A 1 17.68 16.41 -27.22
CA MET A 1 18.14 15.02 -27.44
C MET A 1 17.73 14.22 -26.23
N LYS A 2 17.17 13.02 -26.42
CA LYS A 2 16.83 12.11 -25.31
C LYS A 2 18.12 11.68 -24.60
N LYS A 3 18.20 11.86 -23.27
CA LYS A 3 19.42 11.66 -22.48
C LYS A 3 19.69 10.19 -22.16
N TYR A 4 18.63 9.41 -21.99
CA TYR A 4 18.64 8.00 -21.61
C TYR A 4 17.70 7.20 -22.51
N ARG A 5 18.03 5.93 -22.76
CA ARG A 5 17.14 4.95 -23.37
C ARG A 5 16.26 4.35 -22.27
N ILE A 6 14.98 4.71 -22.27
CA ILE A 6 14.01 4.29 -21.25
C ILE A 6 13.11 3.18 -21.82
N CYS A 7 13.09 2.03 -21.16
CA CYS A 7 12.20 0.92 -21.47
C CYS A 7 11.13 0.77 -20.38
N VAL A 8 9.86 0.77 -20.78
CA VAL A 8 8.79 0.27 -19.92
C VAL A 8 8.61 -1.22 -20.17
N TYR A 9 8.43 -2.01 -19.11
CA TYR A 9 8.08 -3.41 -19.22
C TYR A 9 6.97 -3.81 -18.25
N ALA A 10 6.17 -4.81 -18.64
CA ALA A 10 5.07 -5.33 -17.83
C ALA A 10 4.78 -6.79 -18.14
N ILE A 11 4.17 -7.48 -17.18
CA ILE A 11 3.47 -8.75 -17.44
C ILE A 11 1.97 -8.48 -17.56
N CYS A 12 1.26 -9.24 -18.38
CA CYS A 12 -0.19 -9.12 -18.47
C CYS A 12 -0.89 -10.49 -18.60
N LYS A 13 -2.18 -10.50 -18.27
CA LYS A 13 -3.11 -11.59 -18.57
C LYS A 13 -4.54 -11.08 -18.53
N ASN A 14 -5.24 -11.09 -19.67
CA ASN A 14 -6.61 -10.64 -19.82
C ASN A 14 -6.84 -9.18 -19.34
N GLU A 15 -6.13 -8.25 -19.96
CA GLU A 15 -6.07 -6.83 -19.59
C GLU A 15 -6.59 -5.88 -20.67
N GLU A 16 -7.35 -6.37 -21.67
CA GLU A 16 -7.74 -5.63 -22.87
C GLU A 16 -8.37 -4.24 -22.57
N LYS A 17 -9.15 -4.19 -21.49
CA LYS A 17 -9.83 -2.97 -21.01
C LYS A 17 -8.89 -1.86 -20.54
N PHE A 18 -7.66 -2.19 -20.16
CA PHE A 18 -6.70 -1.22 -19.63
C PHE A 18 -5.66 -0.77 -20.66
N VAL A 19 -5.47 -1.56 -21.74
CA VAL A 19 -4.42 -1.36 -22.74
C VAL A 19 -4.33 0.08 -23.22
N ASP A 20 -5.46 0.71 -23.57
CA ASP A 20 -5.42 2.02 -24.20
C ASP A 20 -4.86 3.10 -23.27
N ARG A 21 -5.41 3.17 -22.05
CA ARG A 21 -5.01 4.15 -21.04
C ARG A 21 -3.58 3.89 -20.56
N TRP A 22 -3.19 2.63 -20.43
CA TRP A 22 -1.83 2.27 -20.04
C TRP A 22 -0.83 2.68 -21.12
N MET A 23 -1.09 2.36 -22.39
CA MET A 23 -0.22 2.75 -23.51
C MET A 23 -0.15 4.27 -23.71
N ASP A 24 -1.23 5.03 -23.45
CA ASP A 24 -1.19 6.50 -23.45
C ASP A 24 -0.19 7.04 -22.43
N SER A 25 -0.09 6.39 -21.27
CA SER A 25 0.83 6.77 -20.19
C SER A 25 2.25 6.31 -20.45
N MET A 26 2.44 5.06 -20.87
CA MET A 26 3.77 4.48 -21.12
C MET A 26 4.42 4.96 -22.41
N GLY A 27 3.66 5.61 -23.30
CA GLY A 27 4.12 6.13 -24.59
C GLY A 27 5.21 7.20 -24.53
N GLU A 28 5.55 7.74 -23.34
CA GLU A 28 6.73 8.60 -23.18
C GLU A 28 8.06 7.83 -23.27
N ALA A 29 8.05 6.50 -23.05
CA ALA A 29 9.22 5.63 -23.14
C ALA A 29 9.76 5.49 -24.58
N ASP A 30 10.99 4.99 -24.74
CA ASP A 30 11.56 4.68 -26.06
C ASP A 30 11.05 3.34 -26.60
N VAL A 31 10.75 2.41 -25.71
CA VAL A 31 10.19 1.10 -26.03
C VAL A 31 9.29 0.65 -24.89
N VAL A 32 8.19 -0.02 -25.25
CA VAL A 32 7.28 -0.67 -24.33
C VAL A 32 7.28 -2.16 -24.64
N VAL A 33 7.72 -2.97 -23.68
CA VAL A 33 7.78 -4.43 -23.79
C VAL A 33 6.72 -5.03 -22.89
N VAL A 34 5.94 -5.99 -23.40
CA VAL A 34 4.94 -6.68 -22.57
C VAL A 34 5.09 -8.18 -22.72
N THR A 35 5.10 -8.89 -21.60
CA THR A 35 5.07 -10.35 -21.55
C THR A 35 3.67 -10.80 -21.18
N ASP A 36 2.94 -11.27 -22.18
CA ASP A 36 1.67 -11.93 -21.98
C ASP A 36 1.86 -13.32 -21.38
N THR A 37 1.14 -13.60 -20.29
CA THR A 37 1.23 -14.87 -19.55
C THR A 37 0.07 -15.82 -19.84
N GLY A 38 -0.49 -15.72 -21.05
CA GLY A 38 -1.58 -16.53 -21.55
C GLY A 38 -2.92 -15.81 -21.48
N SER A 39 -3.02 -14.61 -22.07
CA SER A 39 -4.31 -13.97 -22.35
C SER A 39 -5.13 -14.79 -23.34
N THR A 40 -6.45 -14.70 -23.18
CA THR A 40 -7.46 -15.34 -24.04
C THR A 40 -8.47 -14.32 -24.59
N ASP A 41 -8.36 -13.05 -24.19
CA ASP A 41 -9.09 -11.90 -24.75
C ASP A 41 -8.22 -11.17 -25.80
N GLY A 42 -8.64 -9.99 -26.26
CA GLY A 42 -7.92 -9.21 -27.28
C GLY A 42 -6.70 -8.43 -26.77
N THR A 43 -6.18 -8.75 -25.58
CA THR A 43 -5.08 -7.99 -24.95
C THR A 43 -3.84 -7.91 -25.84
N VAL A 44 -3.42 -9.05 -26.41
CA VAL A 44 -2.17 -9.17 -27.16
C VAL A 44 -2.23 -8.39 -28.48
N GLU A 45 -3.32 -8.56 -29.23
CA GLU A 45 -3.57 -7.88 -30.50
C GLU A 45 -3.58 -6.37 -30.28
N LYS A 46 -4.35 -5.91 -29.29
CA LYS A 46 -4.50 -4.49 -28.98
C LYS A 46 -3.19 -3.85 -28.52
N LEU A 47 -2.37 -4.52 -27.72
CA LEU A 47 -1.05 -4.03 -27.32
C LEU A 47 -0.11 -3.86 -28.52
N ARG A 48 -0.10 -4.81 -29.45
CA ARG A 48 0.71 -4.75 -30.67
C ARG A 48 0.26 -3.61 -31.59
N GLU A 49 -1.05 -3.44 -31.77
CA GLU A 49 -1.61 -2.33 -32.56
C GLU A 49 -1.23 -0.96 -31.99
N ARG A 50 -1.11 -0.86 -30.65
CA ARG A 50 -0.67 0.34 -29.93
C ARG A 50 0.85 0.53 -29.93
N GLY A 51 1.62 -0.39 -30.54
CA GLY A 51 3.07 -0.27 -30.72
C GLY A 51 3.92 -0.93 -29.64
N ALA A 52 3.35 -1.71 -28.71
CA ALA A 52 4.13 -2.48 -27.76
C ALA A 52 4.77 -3.71 -28.43
N VAL A 53 5.98 -4.07 -27.99
CA VAL A 53 6.61 -5.35 -28.33
C VAL A 53 6.08 -6.42 -27.38
N VAL A 54 5.27 -7.35 -27.90
CA VAL A 54 4.57 -8.34 -27.06
C VAL A 54 5.11 -9.74 -27.26
N TYR A 55 5.62 -10.32 -26.18
CA TYR A 55 6.01 -11.72 -26.04
C TYR A 55 4.89 -12.52 -25.38
N THR A 56 4.76 -13.80 -25.70
CA THR A 56 3.76 -14.70 -25.08
C THR A 56 4.51 -15.88 -24.47
N GLU A 57 4.52 -15.94 -23.14
CA GLU A 57 5.30 -16.90 -22.36
C GLU A 57 4.46 -17.47 -21.22
N GLU A 58 4.38 -18.79 -21.11
CA GLU A 58 3.58 -19.42 -20.07
C GLU A 58 4.42 -19.72 -18.81
N VAL A 59 3.93 -19.30 -17.63
CA VAL A 59 4.61 -19.55 -16.35
C VAL A 59 3.89 -20.65 -15.57
N LYS A 60 4.52 -21.83 -15.49
CA LYS A 60 4.02 -23.01 -14.77
C LYS A 60 5.14 -23.68 -13.94
N PRO A 61 4.98 -23.83 -12.62
CA PRO A 61 3.89 -23.31 -11.77
C PRO A 61 3.90 -21.78 -11.71
N TRP A 62 2.73 -21.17 -11.48
CA TRP A 62 2.60 -19.71 -11.44
C TRP A 62 3.41 -19.09 -10.29
N ARG A 63 4.24 -18.09 -10.61
CA ARG A 63 4.91 -17.21 -9.65
C ARG A 63 5.11 -15.82 -10.27
N PHE A 64 4.88 -14.78 -9.49
CA PHE A 64 5.03 -13.39 -9.95
C PHE A 64 6.51 -13.03 -10.19
N ASP A 65 7.44 -13.45 -9.34
CA ASP A 65 8.89 -13.24 -9.55
C ASP A 65 9.39 -13.83 -10.87
N VAL A 66 9.02 -15.08 -11.17
CA VAL A 66 9.41 -15.75 -12.42
C VAL A 66 8.86 -15.00 -13.64
N ALA A 67 7.57 -14.66 -13.63
CA ALA A 67 6.95 -13.92 -14.73
C ALA A 67 7.62 -12.56 -14.95
N ARG A 68 7.93 -11.83 -13.87
CA ARG A 68 8.59 -10.52 -13.96
C ARG A 68 10.04 -10.62 -14.43
N ASN A 69 10.78 -11.64 -14.02
CA ASN A 69 12.14 -11.86 -14.52
C ASN A 69 12.14 -12.24 -16.01
N LEU A 70 11.22 -13.10 -16.46
CA LEU A 70 11.04 -13.38 -17.90
C LEU A 70 10.74 -12.10 -18.69
N SER A 71 9.89 -11.23 -18.14
CA SER A 71 9.59 -9.93 -18.75
C SER A 71 10.80 -8.99 -18.77
N LEU A 72 11.59 -8.98 -17.70
CA LEU A 72 12.83 -8.22 -17.64
C LEU A 72 13.88 -8.74 -18.64
N ASP A 73 13.93 -10.05 -18.91
CA ASP A 73 14.83 -10.65 -19.89
C ASP A 73 14.52 -10.23 -21.34
N HIS A 74 13.29 -9.76 -21.61
CA HIS A 74 12.92 -9.19 -22.91
C HIS A 74 13.23 -7.69 -23.03
N VAL A 75 13.65 -7.03 -21.95
CA VAL A 75 14.09 -5.63 -22.00
C VAL A 75 15.43 -5.57 -22.73
N PRO A 76 15.60 -4.67 -23.73
CA PRO A 76 16.86 -4.54 -24.45
C PRO A 76 18.06 -4.32 -23.51
N GLU A 77 19.17 -5.01 -23.81
CA GLU A 77 20.42 -4.90 -23.03
C GLU A 77 21.02 -3.49 -23.06
N ASP A 78 20.68 -2.66 -24.04
CA ASP A 78 21.14 -1.28 -24.16
C ASP A 78 20.22 -0.25 -23.49
N ALA A 79 19.21 -0.70 -22.71
CA ALA A 79 18.37 0.20 -21.92
C ALA A 79 19.16 0.77 -20.74
N ASP A 80 19.07 2.09 -20.54
CA ASP A 80 19.66 2.76 -19.37
C ASP A 80 18.73 2.67 -18.15
N VAL A 81 17.42 2.81 -18.39
CA VAL A 81 16.40 2.84 -17.34
C VAL A 81 15.26 1.90 -17.69
N CYS A 82 14.92 1.01 -16.75
CA CYS A 82 13.82 0.08 -16.84
C CYS A 82 12.70 0.54 -15.89
N VAL A 83 11.47 0.59 -16.39
CA VAL A 83 10.28 1.03 -15.67
C VAL A 83 9.26 -0.11 -15.68
N CYS A 84 8.98 -0.69 -14.52
CA CYS A 84 8.01 -1.78 -14.40
C CYS A 84 6.68 -1.26 -13.84
N THR A 85 5.58 -1.50 -14.56
CA THR A 85 4.22 -1.15 -14.11
C THR A 85 3.24 -2.31 -14.33
N ASP A 86 2.07 -2.20 -13.72
CA ASP A 86 0.90 -3.00 -14.05
C ASP A 86 -0.03 -2.26 -15.01
N LEU A 87 -0.78 -3.00 -15.83
CA LEU A 87 -1.65 -2.39 -16.86
C LEU A 87 -2.78 -1.54 -16.25
N ASP A 88 -3.12 -1.77 -14.99
CA ASP A 88 -4.09 -0.95 -14.26
C ASP A 88 -3.47 0.28 -13.58
N GLU A 89 -2.20 0.59 -13.85
CA GLU A 89 -1.47 1.75 -13.31
C GLU A 89 -1.17 2.81 -14.38
N VAL A 90 -1.18 4.09 -14.01
CA VAL A 90 -1.01 5.21 -14.96
C VAL A 90 -0.12 6.29 -14.35
N PHE A 91 1.00 6.60 -15.00
CA PHE A 91 1.80 7.76 -14.64
C PHE A 91 1.12 9.06 -15.07
N THR A 92 1.29 10.10 -14.26
CA THR A 92 1.00 11.48 -14.67
C THR A 92 1.90 11.88 -15.85
N LYS A 93 1.34 12.59 -16.82
CA LYS A 93 2.08 13.08 -18.01
C LYS A 93 3.32 13.90 -17.62
N GLY A 94 4.42 13.73 -18.35
CA GLY A 94 5.71 14.35 -18.09
C GLY A 94 6.61 13.54 -17.16
N TRP A 95 6.27 12.27 -16.91
CA TRP A 95 7.04 11.41 -16.03
C TRP A 95 8.44 11.14 -16.57
N ARG A 96 8.61 11.05 -17.90
CA ARG A 96 9.93 10.87 -18.52
C ARG A 96 10.86 12.02 -18.20
N ASP A 97 10.39 13.26 -18.30
CA ASP A 97 11.20 14.45 -18.01
C ASP A 97 11.65 14.46 -16.54
N CYS A 98 10.80 13.98 -15.64
CA CYS A 98 11.14 13.82 -14.22
C CYS A 98 12.27 12.80 -14.04
N VAL A 99 12.18 11.64 -14.71
CA VAL A 99 13.23 10.62 -14.72
C VAL A 99 14.53 11.20 -15.28
N GLU A 100 14.54 11.78 -16.48
CA GLU A 100 15.77 12.28 -17.12
C GLU A 100 16.47 13.39 -16.33
N LYS A 101 15.68 14.23 -15.63
CA LYS A 101 16.20 15.27 -14.74
C LYS A 101 16.84 14.71 -13.47
N ALA A 102 16.25 13.67 -12.88
CA ALA A 102 16.72 13.10 -11.62
C ALA A 102 17.84 12.07 -11.83
N TRP A 103 17.75 11.26 -12.89
CA TRP A 103 18.63 10.13 -13.15
C TRP A 103 20.06 10.57 -13.47
N GLN A 104 21.01 9.89 -12.85
CA GLN A 104 22.46 10.05 -13.04
C GLN A 104 23.07 8.72 -13.51
N PRO A 105 24.23 8.72 -14.20
CA PRO A 105 24.85 7.49 -14.69
C PRO A 105 25.12 6.40 -13.65
N ASP A 106 25.28 6.78 -12.38
CA ASP A 106 25.51 5.86 -11.26
C ASP A 106 24.24 5.55 -10.45
N THR A 107 23.06 5.95 -10.93
CA THR A 107 21.78 5.67 -10.27
C THR A 107 21.37 4.22 -10.51
N SER A 108 21.06 3.49 -9.44
CA SER A 108 20.56 2.12 -9.52
C SER A 108 19.03 2.07 -9.50
N MET A 109 18.37 2.88 -8.65
CA MET A 109 16.92 2.83 -8.49
C MET A 109 16.29 4.20 -8.26
N GLY A 110 15.12 4.40 -8.87
CA GLY A 110 14.28 5.57 -8.70
C GLY A 110 13.05 5.23 -7.86
N LYS A 111 12.89 5.96 -6.75
CA LYS A 111 11.65 6.00 -5.97
C LYS A 111 10.76 7.15 -6.42
N TYR A 112 9.46 6.99 -6.34
CA TYR A 112 8.48 8.00 -6.76
C TYR A 112 7.18 7.85 -5.97
N LEU A 113 6.29 8.84 -6.07
CA LEU A 113 5.00 8.81 -5.39
C LEU A 113 4.08 7.79 -6.07
N TYR A 114 3.42 6.96 -5.27
CA TYR A 114 2.41 6.02 -5.75
C TYR A 114 1.12 6.17 -4.96
N ASN A 115 0.05 6.42 -5.70
CA ASN A 115 -1.32 6.48 -5.21
C ASN A 115 -1.93 5.10 -5.43
N TRP A 116 -1.85 4.27 -4.38
CA TRP A 116 -2.38 2.91 -4.40
C TRP A 116 -3.91 2.86 -4.46
N SER A 117 -4.57 3.87 -3.90
CA SER A 117 -6.01 4.09 -4.07
C SER A 117 -6.33 5.57 -4.24
N LEU A 118 -7.42 5.82 -4.96
CA LEU A 118 -8.00 7.13 -5.17
C LEU A 118 -9.40 7.17 -4.54
N LYS A 119 -9.81 8.36 -4.09
CA LYS A 119 -11.18 8.65 -3.68
C LYS A 119 -12.09 8.80 -4.90
N GLU A 120 -13.40 8.84 -4.68
CA GLU A 120 -14.40 9.02 -5.74
C GLU A 120 -14.19 10.31 -6.56
N ASP A 121 -13.64 11.36 -5.96
CA ASP A 121 -13.32 12.62 -6.62
C ASP A 121 -11.99 12.60 -7.40
N GLY A 122 -11.30 11.46 -7.41
CA GLY A 122 -10.01 11.27 -8.07
C GLY A 122 -8.80 11.75 -7.26
N THR A 123 -8.99 12.25 -6.04
CA THR A 123 -7.86 12.64 -5.17
C THR A 123 -7.22 11.42 -4.50
N PRO A 124 -5.92 11.47 -4.13
CA PRO A 124 -5.27 10.36 -3.46
C PRO A 124 -5.89 9.99 -2.11
N ASP A 125 -6.03 8.68 -1.86
CA ASP A 125 -6.44 8.12 -0.57
C ASP A 125 -5.23 7.50 0.14
N VAL A 126 -4.77 6.34 -0.36
CA VAL A 126 -3.59 5.65 0.16
C VAL A 126 -2.38 5.96 -0.71
N GLN A 127 -1.33 6.51 -0.10
CA GLN A 127 -0.09 6.90 -0.79
C GLN A 127 1.15 6.35 -0.08
N PHE A 128 2.16 5.99 -0.86
CA PHE A 128 3.51 5.67 -0.37
C PHE A 128 4.55 5.79 -1.48
N SER A 129 5.83 5.68 -1.12
CA SER A 129 6.93 5.67 -2.08
C SER A 129 7.05 4.29 -2.75
N TYR A 130 7.00 4.25 -4.07
CA TYR A 130 7.21 3.03 -4.85
C TYR A 130 8.60 3.00 -5.49
N PHE A 131 9.03 1.84 -6.00
CA PHE A 131 10.44 1.58 -6.30
C PHE A 131 10.64 0.64 -7.49
N LYS A 132 9.80 0.74 -8.53
CA LYS A 132 9.87 -0.13 -9.72
C LYS A 132 10.61 0.48 -10.93
N ILE A 133 11.41 1.51 -10.70
CA ILE A 133 12.31 2.10 -11.71
C ILE A 133 13.75 1.76 -11.33
N HIS A 134 14.49 1.16 -12.24
CA HIS A 134 15.83 0.66 -11.96
C HIS A 134 16.73 0.67 -13.19
N ASP A 135 18.05 0.57 -12.98
CA ASP A 135 18.99 0.29 -14.07
C ASP A 135 18.79 -1.14 -14.60
N ARG A 136 19.23 -1.38 -15.83
CA ARG A 136 18.96 -2.64 -16.54
C ARG A 136 19.57 -3.87 -15.88
N HIS A 137 20.73 -3.77 -15.24
CA HIS A 137 21.57 -4.94 -14.96
C HIS A 137 21.73 -5.26 -13.48
N SER A 138 21.40 -4.34 -12.58
CA SER A 138 21.71 -4.50 -11.15
C SER A 138 20.59 -5.08 -10.31
N TYR A 139 19.47 -5.52 -10.91
CA TYR A 139 18.31 -6.01 -10.18
C TYR A 139 17.72 -7.29 -10.76
N LYS A 140 17.11 -8.07 -9.86
CA LYS A 140 16.21 -9.19 -10.20
C LYS A 140 14.94 -9.12 -9.37
N TRP A 141 13.84 -9.64 -9.90
CA TRP A 141 12.62 -9.82 -9.12
C TRP A 141 12.76 -11.01 -8.18
N ALA A 142 12.27 -10.85 -6.95
CA ALA A 142 12.22 -11.89 -5.94
C ALA A 142 10.82 -12.00 -5.36
N TYR A 143 10.53 -13.17 -4.79
CA TYR A 143 9.30 -13.60 -4.12
C TYR A 143 8.16 -14.03 -5.05
N PRO A 144 7.51 -15.17 -4.79
CA PRO A 144 6.45 -15.67 -5.65
C PRO A 144 5.21 -14.78 -5.71
N VAL A 145 5.02 -13.88 -4.73
CA VAL A 145 3.97 -12.86 -4.62
C VAL A 145 4.47 -11.73 -3.72
N HIS A 146 3.90 -10.53 -3.83
CA HIS A 146 4.44 -9.31 -3.21
C HIS A 146 5.90 -9.08 -3.64
N GLU A 147 6.14 -9.33 -4.93
CA GLU A 147 7.45 -9.33 -5.53
C GLU A 147 8.13 -7.96 -5.44
N CYS A 148 9.44 -7.96 -5.25
CA CYS A 148 10.23 -6.74 -5.27
C CYS A 148 11.58 -6.94 -5.96
N LEU A 149 12.15 -5.83 -6.41
CA LEU A 149 13.49 -5.79 -6.96
C LEU A 149 14.51 -6.00 -5.83
N LYS A 150 15.39 -6.97 -6.02
CA LYS A 150 16.57 -7.22 -5.18
C LYS A 150 17.82 -6.79 -5.93
N TYR A 151 18.60 -5.92 -5.31
CA TYR A 151 19.87 -5.49 -5.83
C TYR A 151 20.87 -6.67 -5.88
N VAL A 152 21.47 -6.87 -7.03
CA VAL A 152 22.49 -7.90 -7.33
C VAL A 152 23.73 -7.30 -7.99
N GLY A 153 23.78 -5.96 -8.10
CA GLY A 153 24.94 -5.25 -8.64
C GLY A 153 26.19 -5.40 -7.77
N THR A 154 27.35 -5.15 -8.37
CA THR A 154 28.66 -5.29 -7.71
C THR A 154 29.08 -4.04 -6.94
N GLY A 155 28.51 -2.88 -7.27
CA GLY A 155 28.80 -1.59 -6.61
C GLY A 155 27.83 -1.24 -5.47
N PRO A 156 27.99 -0.07 -4.84
CA PRO A 156 27.00 0.43 -3.88
C PRO A 156 25.67 0.73 -4.59
N GLU A 157 24.56 0.33 -3.97
CA GLU A 157 23.23 0.66 -4.47
C GLU A 157 22.94 2.15 -4.30
N LYS A 158 22.65 2.86 -5.39
CA LYS A 158 22.28 4.29 -5.36
C LYS A 158 20.81 4.47 -5.65
N ILE A 159 20.06 4.79 -4.60
CA ILE A 159 18.62 5.04 -4.66
C ILE A 159 18.37 6.55 -4.64
N ILE A 160 17.59 7.05 -5.61
CA ILE A 160 17.15 8.44 -5.67
C ILE A 160 15.63 8.53 -5.49
N TYR A 161 15.13 9.72 -5.17
CA TYR A 161 13.70 10.04 -5.24
C TYR A 161 13.44 10.97 -6.44
N ILE A 162 12.51 10.61 -7.31
CA ILE A 162 12.15 11.30 -8.54
C ILE A 162 11.00 12.25 -8.24
N THR A 163 11.34 13.50 -7.91
CA THR A 163 10.35 14.55 -7.59
C THR A 163 9.49 14.89 -8.81
N GLY A 164 8.18 15.00 -8.59
CA GLY A 164 7.20 15.37 -9.63
C GLY A 164 6.63 14.18 -10.41
N MET A 165 7.11 12.97 -10.14
CA MET A 165 6.60 11.74 -10.73
C MET A 165 5.58 11.06 -9.82
N GLU A 166 4.42 10.72 -10.37
CA GLU A 166 3.32 10.09 -9.65
C GLU A 166 2.70 8.97 -10.48
N LEU A 167 2.51 7.81 -9.86
CA LEU A 167 1.82 6.65 -10.44
C LEU A 167 0.48 6.43 -9.73
N ASN A 168 -0.60 6.29 -10.51
CA ASN A 168 -1.96 6.11 -10.01
C ASN A 168 -2.47 4.70 -10.31
N HIS A 169 -2.97 3.99 -9.30
CA HIS A 169 -3.53 2.65 -9.44
C HIS A 169 -5.05 2.68 -9.59
N TYR A 170 -5.57 1.96 -10.60
CA TYR A 170 -7.00 1.85 -10.90
C TYR A 170 -7.40 0.36 -10.96
N PRO A 171 -7.38 -0.34 -9.82
CA PRO A 171 -7.50 -1.79 -9.79
C PRO A 171 -8.84 -2.29 -10.32
N ASP A 172 -8.81 -3.48 -10.92
CA ASP A 172 -10.02 -4.25 -11.19
C ASP A 172 -10.54 -4.92 -9.90
N ALA A 173 -11.64 -4.39 -9.35
CA ALA A 173 -12.29 -4.98 -8.18
C ALA A 173 -12.78 -6.43 -8.40
N GLY A 174 -12.97 -6.85 -9.67
CA GLY A 174 -13.38 -8.20 -10.02
C GLY A 174 -12.26 -9.25 -10.03
N LYS A 175 -10.98 -8.84 -9.96
CA LYS A 175 -9.86 -9.80 -10.01
C LYS A 175 -9.70 -10.56 -8.71
N SER A 176 -9.68 -11.88 -8.82
CA SER A 176 -9.43 -12.76 -7.69
C SER A 176 -7.99 -12.63 -7.19
N ARG A 177 -7.84 -12.47 -5.87
CA ARG A 177 -6.57 -12.60 -5.15
C ARG A 177 -6.38 -13.99 -4.54
N GLY A 178 -7.11 -14.99 -5.04
CA GLY A 178 -7.13 -16.35 -4.47
C GLY A 178 -5.77 -17.07 -4.47
N SER A 179 -4.83 -16.67 -5.33
CA SER A 179 -3.49 -17.27 -5.41
C SER A 179 -2.52 -16.77 -4.34
N TYR A 180 -2.82 -15.68 -3.64
CA TYR A 180 -1.85 -15.00 -2.77
C TYR A 180 -1.45 -15.85 -1.55
N LEU A 181 -2.44 -16.41 -0.85
CA LEU A 181 -2.16 -17.19 0.35
C LEU A 181 -1.30 -18.44 0.06
N PRO A 182 -1.63 -19.31 -0.93
CA PRO A 182 -0.76 -20.44 -1.27
C PRO A 182 0.65 -20.04 -1.68
N LEU A 183 0.82 -18.92 -2.38
CA LEU A 183 2.13 -18.41 -2.79
C LEU A 183 2.94 -17.86 -1.60
N LEU A 184 2.28 -17.21 -0.63
CA LEU A 184 2.93 -16.76 0.61
C LEU A 184 3.34 -17.94 1.49
N GLU A 185 2.50 -18.97 1.60
CA GLU A 185 2.85 -20.20 2.32
C GLU A 185 4.01 -20.95 1.67
N LEU A 186 4.07 -20.97 0.32
CA LEU A 186 5.22 -21.46 -0.42
C LEU A 186 6.47 -20.63 -0.11
N ALA A 187 6.38 -19.30 -0.19
CA ALA A 187 7.50 -18.41 0.10
C ALA A 187 8.06 -18.63 1.51
N ALA A 188 7.18 -18.80 2.50
CA ALA A 188 7.57 -19.01 3.91
C ALA A 188 8.28 -20.35 4.11
N LYS A 189 7.92 -21.38 3.33
CA LYS A 189 8.64 -22.67 3.31
C LYS A 189 10.01 -22.55 2.65
N GLU A 190 10.10 -21.82 1.54
CA GLU A 190 11.35 -21.61 0.80
C GLU A 190 12.34 -20.73 1.56
N THR A 191 11.84 -19.71 2.28
CA THR A 191 12.65 -18.66 2.93
C THR A 191 12.15 -18.36 4.36
N PRO A 192 12.25 -19.32 5.30
CA PRO A 192 11.67 -19.18 6.62
C PRO A 192 12.28 -18.05 7.47
N GLN A 193 13.47 -17.55 7.13
CA GLN A 193 14.13 -16.45 7.85
C GLN A 193 13.88 -15.07 7.22
N ASP A 194 13.11 -14.99 6.14
CA ASP A 194 12.81 -13.73 5.48
C ASP A 194 11.66 -13.01 6.20
N ASP A 195 11.93 -11.80 6.71
CA ASP A 195 10.97 -11.01 7.48
C ASP A 195 9.83 -10.47 6.61
N ARG A 196 10.12 -10.08 5.37
CA ARG A 196 9.09 -9.58 4.44
C ARG A 196 8.05 -10.67 4.17
N VAL A 197 8.52 -11.90 3.94
CA VAL A 197 7.62 -13.05 3.74
C VAL A 197 6.78 -13.31 4.98
N ALA A 198 7.41 -13.30 6.17
CA ALA A 198 6.70 -13.49 7.44
C ALA A 198 5.62 -12.42 7.66
N TYR A 199 5.95 -11.14 7.40
CA TYR A 199 5.03 -10.03 7.51
C TYR A 199 3.82 -10.20 6.60
N TYR A 200 4.04 -10.43 5.31
CA TYR A 200 2.95 -10.55 4.34
C TYR A 200 2.08 -11.78 4.58
N LEU A 201 2.67 -12.92 4.97
CA LEU A 201 1.91 -14.13 5.30
C LEU A 201 1.01 -13.90 6.51
N GLY A 202 1.55 -13.34 7.60
CA GLY A 202 0.76 -13.02 8.78
C GLY A 202 -0.37 -12.03 8.50
N ARG A 203 -0.11 -11.01 7.66
CA ARG A 203 -1.14 -10.06 7.19
C ARG A 203 -2.23 -10.75 6.36
N GLU A 204 -1.87 -11.67 5.47
CA GLU A 204 -2.84 -12.41 4.67
C GLU A 204 -3.72 -13.30 5.54
N TYR A 205 -3.16 -13.98 6.56
CA TYR A 205 -3.95 -14.70 7.56
C TYR A 205 -4.94 -13.79 8.28
N MET A 206 -4.55 -12.57 8.64
CA MET A 206 -5.46 -11.58 9.22
C MET A 206 -6.62 -11.23 8.29
N TYR A 207 -6.36 -10.98 7.01
CA TYR A 207 -7.42 -10.68 6.03
C TYR A 207 -8.38 -11.86 5.81
N LYS A 208 -7.91 -13.10 6.01
CA LYS A 208 -8.73 -14.33 5.93
C LYS A 208 -9.44 -14.67 7.25
N GLY A 209 -9.23 -13.90 8.32
CA GLY A 209 -9.79 -14.20 9.65
C GLY A 209 -9.14 -15.40 10.34
N MET A 210 -7.97 -15.84 9.87
CA MET A 210 -7.16 -16.90 10.46
C MET A 210 -6.35 -16.33 11.63
N TRP A 211 -7.08 -15.97 12.71
CA TRP A 211 -6.54 -15.15 13.79
C TRP A 211 -5.35 -15.78 14.51
N LYS A 212 -5.37 -17.10 14.76
CA LYS A 212 -4.31 -17.79 15.50
C LYS A 212 -3.03 -17.88 14.68
N GLU A 213 -3.17 -18.17 13.40
CA GLU A 213 -2.09 -18.26 12.41
C GLU A 213 -1.45 -16.89 12.20
N CYS A 214 -2.27 -15.83 12.07
CA CYS A 214 -1.80 -14.45 12.03
C CYS A 214 -0.96 -14.11 13.26
N ILE A 215 -1.48 -14.36 14.47
CA ILE A 215 -0.77 -14.05 15.71
C ILE A 215 0.56 -14.79 15.79
N ALA A 216 0.57 -16.09 15.47
CA ALA A 216 1.78 -16.91 15.50
C ALA A 216 2.83 -16.39 14.51
N GLU A 217 2.42 -16.13 13.27
CA GLU A 217 3.33 -15.73 12.19
C GLU A 217 3.85 -14.30 12.36
N LEU A 218 3.04 -13.36 12.82
CA LEU A 218 3.49 -12.00 13.07
C LEU A 218 4.34 -11.88 14.34
N LYS A 219 4.11 -12.72 15.36
CA LYS A 219 5.06 -12.83 16.49
C LYS A 219 6.41 -13.37 16.02
N ARG A 220 6.40 -14.32 15.08
CA ARG A 220 7.61 -14.84 14.44
C ARG A 220 8.33 -13.73 13.65
N HIS A 221 7.61 -12.97 12.82
CA HIS A 221 8.16 -11.78 12.12
C HIS A 221 8.87 -10.84 13.09
N LEU A 222 8.21 -10.46 14.19
CA LEU A 222 8.77 -9.53 15.17
C LEU A 222 10.04 -10.04 15.88
N ALA A 223 10.23 -11.36 15.92
CA ALA A 223 11.40 -12.02 16.52
C ALA A 223 12.56 -12.24 15.53
N LEU A 224 12.33 -12.07 14.22
CA LEU A 224 13.39 -12.22 13.22
C LEU A 224 14.41 -11.07 13.33
N PRO A 225 15.74 -11.34 13.33
CA PRO A 225 16.76 -10.30 13.41
C PRO A 225 16.73 -9.29 12.26
N SER A 226 16.25 -9.69 11.08
CA SER A 226 16.11 -8.81 9.92
C SER A 226 14.88 -7.90 9.98
N SER A 227 13.92 -8.18 10.85
CA SER A 227 12.74 -7.34 11.08
C SER A 227 13.13 -6.11 11.90
N ILE A 228 13.74 -5.13 11.23
CA ILE A 228 14.26 -3.89 11.84
C ILE A 228 13.44 -2.64 11.48
N TRP A 229 12.53 -2.75 10.50
CA TRP A 229 11.75 -1.61 10.03
C TRP A 229 10.58 -1.32 10.97
N LYS A 230 10.73 -0.27 11.79
CA LYS A 230 9.80 0.05 12.88
C LYS A 230 8.34 0.22 12.44
N GLU A 231 8.06 0.87 11.32
CA GLU A 231 6.68 1.06 10.83
C GLU A 231 6.03 -0.26 10.39
N GLU A 232 6.80 -1.17 9.76
CA GLU A 232 6.31 -2.51 9.44
C GLU A 232 6.09 -3.35 10.71
N ARG A 233 7.02 -3.27 11.67
CA ARG A 233 6.86 -3.91 12.98
C ARG A 233 5.62 -3.40 13.72
N CYS A 234 5.39 -2.09 13.71
CA CYS A 234 4.18 -1.46 14.25
C CYS A 234 2.92 -2.00 13.57
N ALA A 235 2.93 -2.16 12.23
CA ALA A 235 1.84 -2.78 11.50
C ALA A 235 1.60 -4.24 11.94
N SER A 236 2.66 -5.06 12.09
CA SER A 236 2.54 -6.41 12.64
C SER A 236 1.88 -6.42 14.01
N MET A 237 2.29 -5.53 14.92
CA MET A 237 1.69 -5.41 16.25
C MET A 237 0.20 -5.03 16.19
N ARG A 238 -0.19 -4.13 15.29
CA ARG A 238 -1.59 -3.76 15.04
C ARG A 238 -2.42 -4.94 14.51
N TRP A 239 -1.88 -5.72 13.58
CA TRP A 239 -2.56 -6.89 13.05
C TRP A 239 -2.70 -8.00 14.10
N ILE A 240 -1.71 -8.18 14.97
CA ILE A 240 -1.80 -9.06 16.15
C ILE A 240 -2.92 -8.57 17.07
N ALA A 241 -2.96 -7.26 17.39
CA ALA A 241 -4.00 -6.67 18.23
C ALA A 241 -5.41 -6.89 17.65
N LYS A 242 -5.59 -6.64 16.35
CA LYS A 242 -6.83 -6.89 15.63
C LYS A 242 -7.25 -8.36 15.67
N SER A 243 -6.28 -9.28 15.60
CA SER A 243 -6.55 -10.71 15.63
C SER A 243 -6.96 -11.19 17.02
N TYR A 244 -6.33 -10.68 18.08
CA TYR A 244 -6.79 -10.91 19.46
C TYR A 244 -8.19 -10.34 19.70
N PHE A 245 -8.49 -9.16 19.16
CA PHE A 245 -9.84 -8.60 19.21
C PHE A 245 -10.86 -9.50 18.48
N GLY A 246 -10.50 -10.06 17.32
CA GLY A 246 -11.30 -11.06 16.60
C GLY A 246 -11.53 -12.36 17.37
N LEU A 247 -10.67 -12.67 18.34
CA LEU A 247 -10.82 -13.80 19.28
C LEU A 247 -11.49 -13.40 20.61
N SER A 248 -12.00 -12.17 20.71
CA SER A 248 -12.60 -11.59 21.93
C SER A 248 -11.64 -11.48 23.13
N ASP A 249 -10.32 -11.53 22.90
CA ASP A 249 -9.30 -11.30 23.93
C ASP A 249 -8.93 -9.80 23.98
N LEU A 250 -9.76 -9.04 24.69
CA LEU A 250 -9.62 -7.58 24.79
C LEU A 250 -8.32 -7.17 25.51
N THR A 251 -7.85 -7.97 26.47
CA THR A 251 -6.63 -7.69 27.24
C THR A 251 -5.41 -7.75 26.34
N GLU A 252 -5.27 -8.84 25.57
CA GLU A 252 -4.16 -8.95 24.62
C GLU A 252 -4.29 -7.93 23.49
N ALA A 253 -5.50 -7.70 22.95
CA ALA A 253 -5.71 -6.71 21.91
C ALA A 253 -5.21 -5.31 22.35
N PHE A 254 -5.63 -4.85 23.53
CA PHE A 254 -5.15 -3.58 24.09
C PHE A 254 -3.63 -3.58 24.33
N GLY A 255 -3.10 -4.66 24.89
CA GLY A 255 -1.66 -4.79 25.13
C GLY A 255 -0.83 -4.68 23.84
N TRP A 256 -1.30 -5.26 22.73
CA TRP A 256 -0.62 -5.16 21.43
C TRP A 256 -0.75 -3.79 20.77
N TYR A 257 -1.88 -3.09 20.93
CA TYR A 257 -1.94 -1.68 20.52
C TYR A 257 -0.96 -0.82 21.31
N CYS A 258 -0.82 -1.03 22.63
CA CYS A 258 0.18 -0.32 23.43
C CYS A 258 1.62 -0.59 22.93
N ARG A 259 1.94 -1.84 22.55
CA ARG A 259 3.23 -2.18 21.95
C ARG A 259 3.44 -1.49 20.60
N ALA A 260 2.42 -1.46 19.75
CA ALA A 260 2.47 -0.77 18.46
C ALA A 260 2.74 0.73 18.61
N ILE A 261 2.06 1.36 19.57
CA ILE A 261 2.27 2.77 19.94
C ILE A 261 3.69 3.00 20.45
N ALA A 262 4.20 2.11 21.31
CA ALA A 262 5.56 2.21 21.83
C ALA A 262 6.64 2.04 20.75
N GLU A 263 6.40 1.18 19.75
CA GLU A 263 7.31 0.96 18.61
C GLU A 263 7.41 2.21 17.73
N VAL A 264 6.27 2.83 17.42
CA VAL A 264 6.18 4.00 16.54
C VAL A 264 5.14 5.01 17.06
N PRO A 265 5.51 5.88 18.01
CA PRO A 265 4.55 6.78 18.67
C PRO A 265 4.04 7.91 17.77
N TYR A 266 4.68 8.12 16.61
CA TYR A 266 4.30 9.13 15.63
C TYR A 266 3.39 8.61 14.51
N MET A 267 3.00 7.33 14.51
CA MET A 267 1.99 6.79 13.59
C MET A 267 0.60 6.95 14.21
N ARG A 268 -0.38 7.42 13.44
CA ARG A 268 -1.76 7.63 13.94
C ARG A 268 -2.54 6.33 14.08
N GLU A 269 -2.32 5.42 13.16
CA GLU A 269 -3.10 4.20 12.99
C GLU A 269 -3.23 3.35 14.26
N PRO A 270 -2.16 3.05 15.04
CA PRO A 270 -2.32 2.23 16.24
C PRO A 270 -3.21 2.90 17.30
N TYR A 271 -3.19 4.24 17.40
CA TYR A 271 -4.09 4.98 18.30
C TYR A 271 -5.54 4.93 17.80
N VAL A 272 -5.77 5.24 16.52
CA VAL A 272 -7.12 5.24 15.93
C VAL A 272 -7.76 3.86 16.01
N GLU A 273 -7.02 2.80 15.72
CA GLU A 273 -7.54 1.43 15.81
C GLU A 273 -7.83 1.01 17.25
N CYS A 274 -7.00 1.43 18.20
CA CYS A 274 -7.28 1.23 19.62
C CYS A 274 -8.55 2.00 20.05
N ALA A 275 -8.75 3.23 19.55
CA ALA A 275 -9.96 4.01 19.78
C ALA A 275 -11.20 3.34 19.18
N GLN A 276 -11.11 2.78 17.98
CA GLN A 276 -12.20 2.01 17.36
C GLN A 276 -12.53 0.73 18.14
N MET A 277 -11.53 0.03 18.67
CA MET A 277 -11.73 -1.10 19.57
C MET A 277 -12.48 -0.65 20.84
N ALA A 278 -12.03 0.43 21.47
CA ALA A 278 -12.65 1.00 22.67
C ALA A 278 -14.10 1.46 22.41
N TYR A 279 -14.36 2.08 21.25
CA TYR A 279 -15.70 2.43 20.80
C TYR A 279 -16.61 1.20 20.72
N ARG A 280 -16.13 0.12 20.07
CA ARG A 280 -16.90 -1.14 19.92
C ARG A 280 -17.19 -1.83 21.26
N THR A 281 -16.37 -1.59 22.28
CA THR A 281 -16.55 -2.14 23.63
C THR A 281 -17.17 -1.13 24.61
N SER A 282 -17.64 0.02 24.11
CA SER A 282 -18.21 1.12 24.93
C SER A 282 -17.26 1.65 26.02
N ASN A 283 -15.95 1.51 25.85
CA ASN A 283 -14.95 2.13 26.71
C ASN A 283 -14.71 3.58 26.26
N TRP A 284 -15.66 4.46 26.58
CA TRP A 284 -15.65 5.86 26.15
C TRP A 284 -14.41 6.65 26.61
N PRO A 285 -13.92 6.51 27.86
CA PRO A 285 -12.68 7.20 28.27
C PRO A 285 -11.48 6.82 27.40
N MET A 286 -11.31 5.54 27.08
CA MET A 286 -10.21 5.08 26.23
C MET A 286 -10.39 5.51 24.77
N ALA A 287 -11.62 5.46 24.25
CA ALA A 287 -11.92 5.92 22.89
C ALA A 287 -11.55 7.39 22.73
N TYR A 288 -11.95 8.24 23.68
CA TYR A 288 -11.62 9.67 23.65
C TYR A 288 -10.11 9.92 23.77
N TYR A 289 -9.45 9.29 24.75
CA TYR A 289 -8.01 9.46 24.95
C TYR A 289 -7.21 9.09 23.70
N MET A 290 -7.43 7.89 23.16
CA MET A 290 -6.68 7.39 22.01
C MET A 290 -6.93 8.21 20.75
N ALA A 291 -8.18 8.60 20.47
CA ALA A 291 -8.49 9.44 19.32
C ALA A 291 -7.88 10.85 19.45
N THR A 292 -7.86 11.42 20.66
CA THR A 292 -7.21 12.71 20.94
C THR A 292 -5.69 12.65 20.75
N GLU A 293 -5.03 11.59 21.23
CA GLU A 293 -3.59 11.40 20.98
C GLU A 293 -3.29 11.25 19.49
N ALA A 294 -4.13 10.51 18.73
CA ALA A 294 -3.99 10.40 17.28
C ALA A 294 -4.06 11.78 16.59
N LEU A 295 -4.99 12.65 17.00
CA LEU A 295 -5.16 13.99 16.44
C LEU A 295 -3.95 14.91 16.68
N LYS A 296 -3.10 14.65 17.69
CA LYS A 296 -1.87 15.43 17.93
C LYS A 296 -0.80 15.19 16.86
N ILE A 297 -0.80 14.01 16.24
CA ILE A 297 0.15 13.67 15.17
C ILE A 297 -0.31 14.39 13.90
N LYS A 298 0.47 15.31 13.34
CA LYS A 298 0.04 16.12 12.17
C LYS A 298 0.66 15.72 10.83
N GLN A 299 1.60 14.77 10.83
CA GLN A 299 2.36 14.39 9.64
C GLN A 299 2.22 12.89 9.35
N LYS A 300 1.94 12.55 8.10
CA LYS A 300 1.93 11.17 7.59
C LYS A 300 3.35 10.59 7.57
N SER A 301 3.49 9.28 7.70
CA SER A 301 4.75 8.63 7.38
C SER A 301 5.05 8.79 5.90
N MET A 302 6.27 9.20 5.58
CA MET A 302 6.76 9.33 4.19
C MET A 302 7.29 8.01 3.64
N VAL A 303 7.55 7.04 4.52
CA VAL A 303 8.22 5.78 4.19
C VAL A 303 7.28 4.58 4.27
N TYR A 304 6.15 4.70 4.98
CA TYR A 304 5.18 3.63 5.15
C TYR A 304 3.78 4.05 4.70
N VAL A 305 2.94 3.03 4.44
CA VAL A 305 1.54 3.25 4.08
C VAL A 305 0.76 3.88 5.23
N ASN A 306 -0.08 4.86 4.90
CA ASN A 306 -0.95 5.54 5.85
C ASN A 306 -2.40 5.14 5.57
N MET A 307 -3.16 4.76 6.59
CA MET A 307 -4.54 4.30 6.41
C MET A 307 -5.49 5.49 6.30
N GLY A 308 -6.33 5.54 5.27
CA GLY A 308 -7.25 6.67 5.02
C GLY A 308 -8.07 7.07 6.26
N TYR A 309 -8.64 6.09 6.98
CA TYR A 309 -9.43 6.32 8.20
C TYR A 309 -8.64 6.92 9.37
N ALA A 310 -7.31 6.91 9.36
CA ALA A 310 -6.53 7.58 10.41
C ALA A 310 -6.36 9.08 10.12
N TRP A 311 -6.74 9.51 8.91
CA TRP A 311 -6.52 10.84 8.36
C TRP A 311 -7.79 11.49 7.80
N ASP A 312 -8.94 10.86 7.99
CA ASP A 312 -10.26 11.39 7.64
C ASP A 312 -11.03 11.89 8.87
N TYR A 313 -12.36 11.99 8.77
CA TYR A 313 -13.24 12.41 9.86
C TYR A 313 -13.23 11.47 11.08
N THR A 314 -12.73 10.24 10.94
CA THR A 314 -12.88 9.17 11.93
C THR A 314 -12.34 9.53 13.31
N PRO A 315 -11.14 10.13 13.48
CA PRO A 315 -10.63 10.45 14.82
C PRO A 315 -11.52 11.49 15.53
N ASP A 316 -11.96 12.53 14.82
CA ASP A 316 -12.87 13.55 15.38
C ASP A 316 -14.25 12.95 15.68
N ASP A 317 -14.80 12.09 14.82
CA ASP A 317 -16.09 11.43 15.09
C ASP A 317 -16.02 10.48 16.30
N LEU A 318 -14.91 9.75 16.48
CA LEU A 318 -14.67 8.95 17.69
C LEU A 318 -14.61 9.82 18.95
N CYS A 319 -13.93 10.96 18.91
CA CYS A 319 -13.92 11.94 20.00
C CYS A 319 -15.32 12.47 20.27
N ALA A 320 -16.06 12.90 19.24
CA ALA A 320 -17.39 13.46 19.36
C ALA A 320 -18.35 12.49 20.07
N ILE A 321 -18.38 11.23 19.65
CA ILE A 321 -19.25 10.22 20.24
C ILE A 321 -18.80 9.89 21.67
N ALA A 322 -17.50 9.74 21.92
CA ALA A 322 -16.99 9.44 23.24
C ALA A 322 -17.30 10.57 24.25
N CYS A 323 -17.05 11.83 23.88
CA CYS A 323 -17.39 13.00 24.69
C CYS A 323 -18.89 13.09 24.98
N TYR A 324 -19.75 12.85 23.99
CA TYR A 324 -21.20 12.82 24.19
C TYR A 324 -21.61 11.80 25.25
N ARG A 325 -21.03 10.60 25.20
CA ARG A 325 -21.28 9.50 26.16
C ARG A 325 -20.75 9.80 27.56
N LEU A 326 -19.71 10.63 27.66
CA LEU A 326 -19.12 11.09 28.92
C LEU A 326 -19.80 12.34 29.50
N GLY A 327 -20.78 12.94 28.79
CA GLY A 327 -21.43 14.19 29.21
C GLY A 327 -20.62 15.45 28.93
N MET A 328 -19.52 15.33 28.18
CA MET A 328 -18.65 16.44 27.76
C MET A 328 -19.21 17.09 26.48
N TYR A 329 -20.39 17.70 26.58
CA TYR A 329 -21.14 18.13 25.39
C TYR A 329 -20.47 19.28 24.61
N GLY A 330 -19.73 20.16 25.28
CA GLY A 330 -18.97 21.22 24.64
C GLY A 330 -17.85 20.66 23.75
N GLU A 331 -17.02 19.76 24.28
CA GLU A 331 -15.98 19.08 23.50
C GLU A 331 -16.57 18.19 22.41
N SER A 332 -17.69 17.52 22.71
CA SER A 332 -18.42 16.70 21.74
C SER A 332 -18.85 17.51 20.51
N LEU A 333 -19.39 18.70 20.74
CA LEU A 333 -19.84 19.60 19.67
C LEU A 333 -18.68 20.03 18.77
N ALA A 334 -17.57 20.49 19.36
CA ALA A 334 -16.40 20.93 18.60
C ALA A 334 -15.83 19.81 17.70
N HIS A 335 -15.76 18.59 18.22
CA HIS A 335 -15.31 17.43 17.43
C HIS A 335 -16.33 17.01 16.36
N ALA A 336 -17.63 17.10 16.62
CA ALA A 336 -18.66 16.79 15.63
C ALA A 336 -18.63 17.76 14.44
N GLU A 337 -18.43 19.06 14.71
CA GLU A 337 -18.24 20.08 13.68
C GLU A 337 -16.97 19.81 12.86
N ALA A 338 -15.85 19.46 13.50
CA ALA A 338 -14.60 19.11 12.83
C ALA A 338 -14.75 17.87 11.92
N ALA A 339 -15.42 16.82 12.41
CA ALA A 339 -15.71 15.63 11.62
C ALA A 339 -16.58 15.95 10.40
N LEU A 340 -17.66 16.73 10.58
CA LEU A 340 -18.56 17.12 9.49
C LEU A 340 -17.87 18.04 8.47
N ALA A 341 -16.98 18.93 8.91
CA ALA A 341 -16.20 19.78 8.02
C ALA A 341 -15.32 18.96 7.06
N PHE A 342 -14.84 17.79 7.50
CA PHE A 342 -14.08 16.87 6.64
C PHE A 342 -14.97 16.15 5.61
N SER A 343 -16.20 15.78 5.98
CA SER A 343 -17.16 15.13 5.09
C SER A 343 -18.56 15.79 5.13
N PRO A 344 -18.75 16.97 4.51
CA PRO A 344 -19.96 17.79 4.70
C PRO A 344 -21.26 17.15 4.16
N LYS A 345 -21.14 16.12 3.33
CA LYS A 345 -22.27 15.41 2.72
C LYS A 345 -22.65 14.14 3.49
N ASP A 346 -21.90 13.76 4.53
CA ASP A 346 -22.19 12.56 5.31
C ASP A 346 -23.42 12.78 6.23
N GLU A 347 -24.54 12.14 5.88
CA GLU A 347 -25.79 12.25 6.62
C GLU A 347 -25.69 11.67 8.04
N ARG A 348 -24.81 10.69 8.29
CA ARG A 348 -24.59 10.16 9.64
C ARG A 348 -23.89 11.21 10.51
N LEU A 349 -22.90 11.92 9.98
CA LEU A 349 -22.23 13.00 10.70
C LEU A 349 -23.17 14.17 10.99
N LYS A 350 -24.02 14.57 10.04
CA LYS A 350 -25.05 15.60 10.26
C LYS A 350 -26.02 15.22 11.38
N ASN A 351 -26.46 13.96 11.40
CA ASN A 351 -27.36 13.45 12.43
C ASN A 351 -26.67 13.42 13.80
N ASN A 352 -25.41 13.01 13.87
CA ASN A 352 -24.61 13.07 15.10
C ASN A 352 -24.53 14.51 15.64
N LEU A 353 -24.17 15.48 14.79
CA LEU A 353 -24.07 16.88 15.17
C LEU A 353 -25.40 17.40 15.75
N ARG A 354 -26.52 17.15 15.08
CA ARG A 354 -27.85 17.57 15.56
C ARG A 354 -28.20 17.00 16.93
N LEU A 355 -27.87 15.73 17.19
CA LEU A 355 -28.12 15.11 18.50
C LEU A 355 -27.26 15.72 19.60
N ILE A 356 -26.03 16.09 19.27
CA ILE A 356 -25.07 16.72 20.18
C ILE A 356 -25.50 18.16 20.49
N GLU A 357 -25.90 18.95 19.49
CA GLU A 357 -26.41 20.32 19.65
C GLU A 357 -27.61 20.38 20.61
N LEU A 358 -28.53 19.41 20.52
CA LEU A 358 -29.66 19.33 21.43
C LEU A 358 -29.23 19.13 22.89
N LYS A 359 -28.09 18.50 23.15
CA LYS A 359 -27.57 18.31 24.51
C LYS A 359 -26.65 19.44 24.97
N ALA A 360 -25.89 20.05 24.06
CA ALA A 360 -24.97 21.14 24.39
C ALA A 360 -25.70 22.46 24.73
N ASN A 361 -26.91 22.65 24.23
CA ASN A 361 -27.75 23.83 24.48
C ASN A 361 -28.61 23.74 25.76
N HIS A 362 -28.51 22.65 26.53
CA HIS A 362 -29.19 22.41 27.80
C HIS A 362 -28.16 22.22 28.91
#